data_AF-A0A955YLV1-F1
#
_entry.id   AF-A0A955YLV1-F1
#
_cell.length_a   1.000
_cell.length_b   1.000
_cell.length_c   1.000
_cell.angle_alpha   90.00
_cell.angle_beta   90.00
_cell.angle_gamma   90.00
#
_symmetry.space_group_name_H-M   'P 1'
#
loop_
_entity.id
_entity.type
_entity.pdbx_description
1 polymer ?
#
loop_
_entity_poly.entity_id
_entity_poly.type
_entity_poly.pdbx_seq_one_letter_code
_entity_poly.pdbx_strand_id
1 'polypeptide(L)'
;MSRPHRHSHASRLSVLRALVAFAWLSGFVSVAHADDAAEARFHDARARAYFEARDFSRAIEEFLWAQRIAPNPRLLYNVALCFQQLRDAENAFSYFAEYLSQEDSLEGHETRRAVAERAMDGLRTQVARVQIVSDPPGATIHVDTPDHGSYGVTPRLVALSPGTHRIMLSRDGFEDASVVVELVQGHEESVDRSLVRIVGTLRLTSRATIPVQVRTPDGTLVAEGVAPGDLVLAPGAYTVSGRDDTFEVVATVATVVANETVDVRLSVVDVPVPVGDATVTANTAGALLLLDGVEVGFAPALVRDLPAGRHRLRIEEPGRDPWEGELEVRPGEQTWVTATLRAAGRRRRSPIGISVGAVGLAGLLAFAVTAPMARRSHRDFERLQSSDPSRAVSARQRGRFLNRTSDTLLGIGATLTAVGVTLFFVLDDPNDAPSSATVSFRRP
;
A
#
# COMPACT_ATOMS: atom_id res chain seq x y z
N MET A 1 -55.98 42.59 -63.36
CA MET A 1 -55.48 41.59 -64.33
C MET A 1 -54.09 41.14 -63.89
N SER A 2 -53.95 39.82 -63.73
CA SER A 2 -52.75 39.02 -64.00
C SER A 2 -51.45 39.28 -63.21
N ARG A 3 -51.22 38.38 -62.23
CA ARG A 3 -49.89 37.80 -61.89
C ARG A 3 -49.20 37.26 -63.17
N PRO A 4 -47.86 37.08 -63.24
CA PRO A 4 -47.10 36.31 -62.23
C PRO A 4 -45.61 36.66 -62.03
N HIS A 5 -45.00 36.13 -60.97
CA HIS A 5 -43.60 35.74 -60.97
C HIS A 5 -43.37 34.48 -60.14
N ARG A 6 -42.75 33.48 -60.78
CA ARG A 6 -42.02 32.36 -60.18
C ARG A 6 -40.53 32.59 -60.45
N HIS A 7 -39.68 32.23 -59.49
CA HIS A 7 -38.33 31.64 -59.57
C HIS A 7 -37.74 31.70 -58.15
N SER A 8 -36.85 30.85 -57.64
CA SER A 8 -36.61 29.40 -57.66
C SER A 8 -35.29 29.18 -56.89
N HIS A 9 -35.17 28.06 -56.17
CA HIS A 9 -33.95 27.46 -55.61
C HIS A 9 -33.30 28.13 -54.37
N ALA A 10 -32.66 27.43 -53.44
CA ALA A 10 -32.66 26.04 -52.97
C ALA A 10 -31.63 26.05 -51.81
N SER A 11 -32.09 25.92 -50.56
CA SER A 11 -31.20 25.95 -49.39
C SER A 11 -30.96 24.55 -48.83
N ARG A 12 -29.73 24.06 -49.07
CA ARG A 12 -28.86 23.36 -48.10
C ARG A 12 -29.49 22.19 -47.33
N LEU A 13 -29.46 21.00 -47.94
CA LEU A 13 -29.41 19.69 -47.26
C LEU A 13 -28.01 19.49 -46.66
N SER A 14 -27.87 19.47 -45.33
CA SER A 14 -26.81 18.70 -44.62
C SER A 14 -26.75 18.97 -43.10
N VAL A 15 -27.81 18.69 -42.31
CA VAL A 15 -27.69 18.53 -40.83
C VAL A 15 -28.76 17.57 -40.25
N LEU A 16 -29.21 16.55 -40.98
CA LEU A 16 -30.28 15.64 -40.51
C LEU A 16 -29.79 14.20 -40.46
N ARG A 17 -28.88 13.89 -39.52
CA ARG A 17 -28.47 12.49 -39.24
C ARG A 17 -27.95 12.20 -37.83
N ALA A 18 -28.29 13.02 -36.82
CA ALA A 18 -27.80 12.81 -35.44
C ALA A 18 -28.82 13.10 -34.31
N LEU A 19 -30.14 12.97 -34.55
CA LEU A 19 -31.16 13.24 -33.51
C LEU A 19 -32.37 12.28 -33.51
N VAL A 20 -32.22 11.01 -33.92
CA VAL A 20 -33.34 10.03 -33.84
C VAL A 20 -32.97 8.72 -33.11
N ALA A 21 -31.75 8.56 -32.61
CA ALA A 21 -31.31 7.32 -31.93
C ALA A 21 -31.26 7.40 -30.39
N PHE A 22 -31.90 8.40 -29.75
CA PHE A 22 -31.86 8.58 -28.29
C PHE A 22 -33.22 8.86 -27.63
N ALA A 23 -34.32 8.40 -28.23
CA ALA A 23 -35.68 8.66 -27.72
C ALA A 23 -36.61 7.44 -27.72
N TRP A 24 -36.08 6.22 -27.70
CA TRP A 24 -36.87 4.97 -27.70
C TRP A 24 -36.40 3.94 -26.65
N LEU A 25 -35.81 4.39 -25.54
CA LEU A 25 -35.48 3.51 -24.40
C LEU A 25 -35.82 4.10 -23.02
N SER A 26 -36.40 5.31 -22.97
CA SER A 26 -36.83 5.96 -21.72
C SER A 26 -38.31 5.74 -21.37
N GLY A 27 -39.05 4.97 -22.17
CA GLY A 27 -40.51 4.76 -22.00
C GLY A 27 -40.93 3.53 -21.19
N PHE A 28 -40.03 2.61 -20.83
CA PHE A 28 -40.41 1.32 -20.24
C PHE A 28 -40.42 1.26 -18.71
N VAL A 29 -39.85 2.24 -18.00
CA VAL A 29 -39.74 2.18 -16.52
C VAL A 29 -40.99 2.72 -15.81
N SER A 30 -41.75 3.62 -16.45
CA SER A 30 -42.89 4.30 -15.81
C SER A 30 -44.22 3.53 -15.87
N VAL A 31 -44.38 2.60 -16.81
CA VAL A 31 -45.65 1.85 -16.98
C VAL A 31 -45.81 0.76 -15.93
N ALA A 32 -44.74 0.03 -15.59
CA ALA A 32 -44.79 -1.05 -14.61
C ALA A 32 -45.24 -0.57 -13.21
N HIS A 33 -44.71 0.56 -12.73
CA HIS A 33 -45.09 1.10 -11.42
C HIS A 33 -46.54 1.61 -11.32
N ALA A 34 -47.14 2.01 -12.45
CA ALA A 34 -48.51 2.50 -12.46
C ALA A 34 -49.54 1.36 -12.35
N ASP A 35 -49.22 0.22 -12.95
CA ASP A 35 -50.04 -1.00 -12.89
C ASP A 35 -49.99 -1.61 -11.48
N ASP A 36 -48.79 -1.71 -10.87
CA ASP A 36 -48.62 -2.20 -9.50
C ASP A 36 -49.42 -1.36 -8.48
N ALA A 37 -49.38 -0.02 -8.63
CA ALA A 37 -50.12 0.88 -7.75
C ALA A 37 -51.65 0.78 -7.93
N ALA A 38 -52.13 0.43 -9.12
CA ALA A 38 -53.54 0.19 -9.37
C ALA A 38 -53.99 -1.16 -8.80
N GLU A 39 -53.17 -2.20 -8.97
CA GLU A 39 -53.39 -3.54 -8.42
C GLU A 39 -53.43 -3.52 -6.89
N ALA A 40 -52.45 -2.87 -6.24
CA ALA A 40 -52.43 -2.73 -4.78
C ALA A 40 -53.70 -2.02 -4.25
N ARG A 41 -54.20 -1.00 -4.95
CA ARG A 41 -55.45 -0.30 -4.58
C ARG A 41 -56.68 -1.19 -4.73
N PHE A 42 -56.70 -2.07 -5.72
CA PHE A 42 -57.77 -3.04 -5.91
C PHE A 42 -57.83 -4.02 -4.74
N HIS A 43 -56.70 -4.59 -4.33
CA HIS A 43 -56.60 -5.47 -3.17
C HIS A 43 -56.94 -4.76 -1.85
N ASP A 44 -56.43 -3.54 -1.64
CA ASP A 44 -56.76 -2.71 -0.47
C ASP A 44 -58.28 -2.39 -0.40
N ALA A 45 -58.93 -2.15 -1.54
CA ALA A 45 -60.38 -1.93 -1.60
C ALA A 45 -61.18 -3.20 -1.25
N ARG A 46 -60.78 -4.37 -1.77
CA ARG A 46 -61.40 -5.66 -1.43
C ARG A 46 -61.21 -6.00 0.04
N ALA A 47 -60.02 -5.77 0.58
CA ALA A 47 -59.71 -5.98 1.98
C ALA A 47 -60.62 -5.14 2.89
N ARG A 48 -60.83 -3.86 2.58
CA ARG A 48 -61.79 -3.00 3.31
C ARG A 48 -63.23 -3.51 3.22
N ALA A 49 -63.67 -3.99 2.04
CA ALA A 49 -65.01 -4.55 1.90
C ALA A 49 -65.20 -5.82 2.74
N TYR A 50 -64.19 -6.71 2.80
CA TYR A 50 -64.23 -7.87 3.69
C TYR A 50 -64.19 -7.47 5.17
N PHE A 51 -63.42 -6.45 5.52
CA PHE A 51 -63.37 -5.90 6.88
C PHE A 51 -64.74 -5.36 7.32
N GLU A 52 -65.42 -4.58 6.47
CA GLU A 52 -66.78 -4.08 6.72
C GLU A 52 -67.79 -5.23 6.86
N ALA A 53 -67.61 -6.30 6.09
CA ALA A 53 -68.41 -7.53 6.19
C ALA A 53 -68.04 -8.41 7.41
N ARG A 54 -67.06 -8.02 8.23
CA ARG A 54 -66.49 -8.79 9.36
C ARG A 54 -65.86 -10.13 8.96
N ASP A 55 -65.50 -10.31 7.69
CA ASP A 55 -64.73 -11.44 7.17
C ASP A 55 -63.23 -11.11 7.29
N PHE A 56 -62.73 -11.11 8.53
CA PHE A 56 -61.37 -10.65 8.83
C PHE A 56 -60.28 -11.54 8.23
N SER A 57 -60.53 -12.85 8.10
CA SER A 57 -59.57 -13.79 7.51
C SER A 57 -59.27 -13.42 6.06
N ARG A 58 -60.30 -13.20 5.23
CA ARG A 58 -60.10 -12.75 3.85
C ARG A 58 -59.57 -11.32 3.76
N ALA A 59 -59.97 -10.45 4.68
CA ALA A 59 -59.42 -9.09 4.73
C ALA A 59 -57.89 -9.13 4.95
N ILE A 60 -57.39 -9.99 5.85
CA ILE A 60 -55.96 -10.18 6.09
C ILE A 60 -55.26 -10.65 4.81
N GLU A 61 -55.77 -11.67 4.14
CA GLU A 61 -55.18 -12.18 2.88
C GLU A 61 -55.03 -11.06 1.84
N GLU A 62 -56.09 -10.29 1.61
CA GLU A 62 -56.09 -9.19 0.64
C GLU A 62 -55.19 -8.01 1.07
N PHE A 63 -55.16 -7.66 2.36
CA PHE A 63 -54.22 -6.64 2.86
C PHE A 63 -52.76 -7.08 2.74
N LEU A 64 -52.44 -8.35 3.03
CA LEU A 64 -51.09 -8.90 2.87
C LEU A 64 -50.68 -8.97 1.40
N TRP A 65 -51.63 -9.21 0.50
CA TRP A 65 -51.40 -9.15 -0.94
C TRP A 65 -51.09 -7.72 -1.39
N ALA A 66 -51.90 -6.74 -0.95
CA ALA A 66 -51.64 -5.32 -1.19
C ALA A 66 -50.28 -4.87 -0.63
N GLN A 67 -49.92 -5.34 0.57
CA GLN A 67 -48.64 -5.06 1.22
C GLN A 67 -47.44 -5.60 0.45
N ARG A 68 -47.62 -6.72 -0.27
CA ARG A 68 -46.58 -7.31 -1.11
C ARG A 68 -46.33 -6.52 -2.39
N ILE A 69 -47.38 -5.93 -2.97
CA ILE A 69 -47.29 -5.14 -4.20
C ILE A 69 -46.80 -3.72 -3.91
N ALA A 70 -47.48 -3.02 -3.00
CA ALA A 70 -47.16 -1.65 -2.63
C ALA A 70 -47.12 -1.52 -1.09
N PRO A 71 -45.96 -1.79 -0.46
CA PRO A 71 -45.80 -1.73 0.98
C PRO A 71 -46.17 -0.36 1.56
N ASN A 72 -46.97 -0.37 2.63
CA ASN A 72 -47.43 0.86 3.27
C ASN A 72 -47.73 0.60 4.78
N PRO A 73 -47.27 1.45 5.71
CA PRO A 73 -47.53 1.30 7.15
C PRO A 73 -49.02 1.17 7.51
N ARG A 74 -49.91 1.86 6.78
CA ARG A 74 -51.37 1.78 6.97
C ARG A 74 -51.91 0.37 6.75
N LEU A 75 -51.36 -0.39 5.80
CA LEU A 75 -51.80 -1.76 5.53
C LEU A 75 -51.43 -2.68 6.70
N LEU A 76 -50.23 -2.55 7.26
CA LEU A 76 -49.81 -3.29 8.46
C LEU A 76 -50.71 -2.99 9.66
N TYR A 77 -51.02 -1.71 9.89
CA TYR A 77 -51.98 -1.30 10.91
C TYR A 77 -53.36 -1.96 10.71
N ASN A 78 -53.85 -2.02 9.47
CA ASN A 78 -55.14 -2.65 9.17
C ASN A 78 -55.10 -4.18 9.36
N VAL A 79 -54.01 -4.85 9.00
CA VAL A 79 -53.79 -6.28 9.28
C VAL A 79 -53.82 -6.54 10.79
N ALA A 80 -53.13 -5.70 11.57
CA ALA A 80 -53.13 -5.80 13.03
C ALA A 80 -54.55 -5.66 13.62
N LEU A 81 -55.36 -4.71 13.10
CA LEU A 81 -56.76 -4.57 13.49
C LEU A 81 -57.58 -5.82 13.18
N CYS A 82 -57.40 -6.45 12.01
CA CYS A 82 -58.09 -7.69 11.68
C CYS A 82 -57.79 -8.81 12.70
N PHE A 83 -56.51 -9.03 13.03
CA PHE A 83 -56.12 -10.01 14.04
C PHE A 83 -56.69 -9.69 15.42
N GLN A 84 -56.71 -8.41 15.79
CA GLN A 84 -57.33 -7.97 17.04
C GLN A 84 -58.83 -8.30 17.09
N GLN A 85 -59.55 -8.14 15.97
CA GLN A 85 -60.96 -8.52 15.88
C GLN A 85 -61.18 -10.04 15.95
N LEU A 86 -60.24 -10.82 15.42
CA LEU A 86 -60.22 -12.28 15.54
C LEU A 86 -59.82 -12.77 16.94
N ARG A 87 -59.38 -11.86 17.84
CA ARG A 87 -58.81 -12.17 19.16
C ARG A 87 -57.53 -13.00 19.10
N ASP A 88 -56.83 -12.91 17.98
CA ASP A 88 -55.50 -13.48 17.82
C ASP A 88 -54.48 -12.48 18.37
N ALA A 89 -54.23 -12.58 19.67
CA ALA A 89 -53.38 -11.63 20.38
C ALA A 89 -51.91 -11.68 19.92
N GLU A 90 -51.43 -12.86 19.50
CA GLU A 90 -50.05 -13.09 19.04
C GLU A 90 -49.77 -12.30 17.75
N ASN A 91 -50.60 -12.54 16.73
CA ASN A 91 -50.45 -11.88 15.45
C ASN A 91 -50.78 -10.38 15.55
N ALA A 92 -51.83 -10.02 16.32
CA ALA A 92 -52.17 -8.62 16.53
C ALA A 92 -51.00 -7.83 17.14
N PHE A 93 -50.37 -8.38 18.20
CA PHE A 93 -49.20 -7.77 18.82
C PHE A 93 -48.05 -7.64 17.82
N SER A 94 -47.75 -8.70 17.08
CA SER A 94 -46.64 -8.72 16.12
C SER A 94 -46.80 -7.67 15.02
N TYR A 95 -47.98 -7.56 14.41
CA TYR A 95 -48.24 -6.56 13.36
C TYR A 95 -48.34 -5.12 13.90
N PHE A 96 -48.86 -4.90 15.12
CA PHE A 96 -48.81 -3.57 15.73
C PHE A 96 -47.38 -3.15 16.08
N ALA A 97 -46.57 -4.06 16.63
CA ALA A 97 -45.17 -3.80 16.91
C ALA A 97 -44.39 -3.46 15.63
N GLU A 98 -44.64 -4.19 14.54
CA GLU A 98 -44.05 -3.90 13.23
C GLU A 98 -44.48 -2.53 12.69
N TYR A 99 -45.78 -2.21 12.74
CA TYR A 99 -46.28 -0.88 12.37
C TYR A 99 -45.60 0.24 13.17
N LEU A 100 -45.49 0.09 14.49
CA LEU A 100 -44.90 1.10 15.38
C LEU A 100 -43.39 1.29 15.18
N SER A 101 -42.71 0.29 14.61
CA SER A 101 -41.29 0.34 14.25
C SER A 101 -41.02 1.13 12.95
N GLN A 102 -42.04 1.35 12.13
CA GLN A 102 -41.94 2.07 10.86
C GLN A 102 -42.32 3.55 11.02
N GLU A 103 -41.74 4.39 10.15
CA GLU A 103 -42.15 5.79 10.03
C GLU A 103 -43.43 5.90 9.17
N ASP A 104 -44.52 6.41 9.74
CA ASP A 104 -45.79 6.65 9.05
C ASP A 104 -45.99 8.16 8.87
N SER A 105 -45.91 8.63 7.63
CA SER A 105 -46.11 10.04 7.25
C SER A 105 -47.47 10.30 6.61
N LEU A 106 -48.34 9.29 6.53
CA LEU A 106 -49.63 9.41 5.89
C LEU A 106 -50.63 10.17 6.77
N GLU A 107 -51.64 10.77 6.14
CA GLU A 107 -52.70 11.48 6.87
C GLU A 107 -53.31 10.60 7.97
N GLY A 108 -53.46 11.16 9.18
CA GLY A 108 -54.01 10.44 10.34
C GLY A 108 -53.05 9.47 11.04
N HIS A 109 -51.74 9.51 10.74
CA HIS A 109 -50.74 8.66 11.37
C HIS A 109 -50.68 8.81 12.89
N GLU A 110 -50.81 10.03 13.44
CA GLU A 110 -50.82 10.28 14.89
C GLU A 110 -51.93 9.48 15.59
N THR A 111 -53.13 9.47 15.02
CA THR A 111 -54.28 8.71 15.55
C THR A 111 -54.04 7.22 15.47
N ARG A 112 -53.58 6.70 14.32
CA ARG A 112 -53.28 5.27 14.15
C ARG A 112 -52.20 4.82 15.13
N ARG A 113 -51.14 5.61 15.29
CA ARG A 113 -50.06 5.36 16.24
C ARG A 113 -50.59 5.29 17.67
N ALA A 114 -51.36 6.28 18.10
CA ALA A 114 -51.95 6.30 19.45
C ALA A 114 -52.90 5.10 19.71
N VAL A 115 -53.64 4.66 18.68
CA VAL A 115 -54.49 3.45 18.79
C VAL A 115 -53.64 2.18 18.88
N ALA A 116 -52.61 2.05 18.04
CA ALA A 116 -51.70 0.91 18.07
C ALA A 116 -50.95 0.81 19.41
N GLU A 117 -50.46 1.93 19.96
CA GLU A 117 -49.81 1.97 21.28
C GLU A 117 -50.76 1.50 22.40
N ARG A 118 -52.01 1.99 22.43
CA ARG A 118 -53.01 1.52 23.40
C ARG A 118 -53.39 0.05 23.21
N ALA A 119 -53.51 -0.41 21.97
CA ALA A 119 -53.79 -1.81 21.67
C ALA A 119 -52.64 -2.70 22.19
N MET A 120 -51.40 -2.28 21.99
CA MET A 120 -50.20 -2.95 22.50
C MET A 120 -50.21 -3.06 24.02
N ASP A 121 -50.56 -2.00 24.75
CA ASP A 121 -50.66 -2.04 26.21
C ASP A 121 -51.65 -3.10 26.71
N GLY A 122 -52.79 -3.22 26.04
CA GLY A 122 -53.79 -4.25 26.35
C GLY A 122 -53.37 -5.66 25.94
N LEU A 123 -52.62 -5.80 24.85
CA LEU A 123 -52.13 -7.09 24.35
C LEU A 123 -50.92 -7.61 25.13
N ARG A 124 -50.10 -6.72 25.70
CA ARG A 124 -48.91 -7.08 26.51
C ARG A 124 -49.22 -8.05 27.64
N THR A 125 -50.40 -7.97 28.26
CA THR A 125 -50.83 -8.86 29.33
C THR A 125 -51.46 -10.17 28.84
N GLN A 126 -51.75 -10.27 27.54
CA GLN A 126 -52.41 -11.42 26.91
C GLN A 126 -51.42 -12.36 26.23
N VAL A 127 -50.26 -11.84 25.78
CA VAL A 127 -49.19 -12.61 25.15
C VAL A 127 -48.03 -12.84 26.10
N ALA A 128 -47.20 -13.84 25.80
CA ALA A 128 -45.86 -13.90 26.34
C ALA A 128 -44.88 -13.31 25.31
N ARG A 129 -43.82 -12.65 25.78
CA ARG A 129 -42.87 -11.94 24.90
C ARG A 129 -41.48 -12.52 25.07
N VAL A 130 -40.73 -12.63 23.99
CA VAL A 130 -39.34 -13.08 24.01
C VAL A 130 -38.48 -12.15 23.17
N GLN A 131 -37.47 -11.55 23.79
CA GLN A 131 -36.44 -10.77 23.11
C GLN A 131 -35.33 -11.72 22.66
N ILE A 132 -35.21 -11.92 21.36
CA ILE A 132 -34.26 -12.88 20.77
C ILE A 132 -33.10 -12.11 20.16
N VAL A 133 -31.88 -12.41 20.60
CA VAL A 133 -30.64 -11.78 20.16
C VAL A 133 -29.65 -12.85 19.74
N SER A 134 -28.90 -12.59 18.67
CA SER A 134 -27.79 -13.45 18.27
C SER A 134 -26.51 -12.66 18.06
N ASP A 135 -25.38 -13.36 18.23
CA ASP A 135 -24.04 -12.85 17.94
C ASP A 135 -23.37 -13.77 16.90
N PRO A 136 -23.14 -13.31 15.65
CA PRO A 136 -23.45 -11.97 15.13
C PRO A 136 -24.96 -11.75 14.85
N PRO A 137 -25.46 -10.50 14.90
CA PRO A 137 -26.87 -10.20 14.67
C PRO A 137 -27.28 -10.44 13.21
N GLY A 138 -28.59 -10.64 12.99
CA GLY A 138 -29.19 -10.89 11.67
C GLY A 138 -29.40 -12.37 11.36
N ALA A 139 -29.40 -13.24 12.37
CA ALA A 139 -29.84 -14.62 12.23
C ALA A 139 -31.36 -14.69 12.05
N THR A 140 -31.83 -15.50 11.11
CA THR A 140 -33.25 -15.78 10.85
C THR A 140 -33.84 -16.58 12.00
N ILE A 141 -34.98 -16.13 12.51
CA ILE A 141 -35.69 -16.71 13.64
C ILE A 141 -36.81 -17.61 13.12
N HIS A 142 -36.86 -18.85 13.62
CA HIS A 142 -37.99 -19.76 13.49
C HIS A 142 -38.44 -20.22 14.87
N VAL A 143 -39.74 -20.45 15.03
CA VAL A 143 -40.34 -20.88 16.31
C VAL A 143 -41.04 -22.21 16.12
N ASP A 144 -40.69 -23.17 16.96
CA ASP A 144 -41.16 -24.56 17.03
C ASP A 144 -40.82 -25.42 15.81
N THR A 145 -41.22 -24.98 14.60
CA THR A 145 -40.87 -25.61 13.32
C THR A 145 -40.50 -24.55 12.27
N PRO A 146 -39.51 -24.81 11.39
CA PRO A 146 -39.21 -23.95 10.25
C PRO A 146 -40.39 -23.76 9.28
N ASP A 147 -41.35 -24.70 9.26
CA ASP A 147 -42.48 -24.70 8.33
C ASP A 147 -43.48 -23.57 8.57
N HIS A 148 -43.49 -22.97 9.77
CA HIS A 148 -44.34 -21.80 10.09
C HIS A 148 -43.85 -20.49 9.45
N GLY A 149 -42.74 -20.55 8.71
CA GLY A 149 -42.10 -19.37 8.15
C GLY A 149 -41.23 -18.63 9.17
N SER A 150 -40.55 -17.61 8.67
CA SER A 150 -39.63 -16.82 9.48
C SER A 150 -40.36 -15.77 10.32
N TYR A 151 -39.99 -15.67 11.58
CA TYR A 151 -40.39 -14.58 12.49
C TYR A 151 -39.50 -13.34 12.35
N GLY A 152 -38.72 -13.23 11.26
CA GLY A 152 -37.77 -12.17 10.98
C GLY A 152 -36.33 -12.53 11.37
N VAL A 153 -35.51 -11.50 11.58
CA VAL A 153 -34.08 -11.65 11.94
C VAL A 153 -33.79 -11.01 13.29
N THR A 154 -32.79 -11.55 13.99
CA THR A 154 -32.29 -11.00 15.27
C THR A 154 -31.55 -9.66 15.09
N PRO A 155 -31.54 -8.77 16.10
CA PRO A 155 -32.32 -8.82 17.34
C PRO A 155 -33.80 -8.47 17.10
N ARG A 156 -34.72 -9.24 17.70
CA ARG A 156 -36.17 -8.99 17.55
C ARG A 156 -36.97 -9.44 18.77
N LEU A 157 -37.95 -8.62 19.15
CA LEU A 157 -38.98 -8.96 20.11
C LEU A 157 -40.09 -9.73 19.39
N VAL A 158 -40.40 -10.93 19.85
CA VAL A 158 -41.48 -11.77 19.31
C VAL A 158 -42.50 -12.03 20.41
N ALA A 159 -43.79 -11.89 20.08
CA ALA A 159 -44.87 -12.33 20.96
C ALA A 159 -45.28 -13.74 20.55
N LEU A 160 -45.50 -14.61 21.54
CA LEU A 160 -45.90 -16.00 21.36
C LEU A 160 -46.97 -16.38 22.40
N SER A 161 -47.62 -17.51 22.18
CA SER A 161 -48.47 -18.11 23.20
C SER A 161 -47.68 -18.44 24.49
N PRO A 162 -48.31 -18.40 25.68
CA PRO A 162 -47.68 -18.93 26.88
C PRO A 162 -47.44 -20.43 26.75
N GLY A 163 -46.27 -20.90 27.18
CA GLY A 163 -45.88 -22.30 27.09
C GLY A 163 -44.42 -22.49 26.70
N THR A 164 -44.05 -23.73 26.42
CA THR A 164 -42.69 -24.09 25.99
C THR A 164 -42.56 -23.94 24.48
N HIS A 165 -41.62 -23.10 24.05
CA HIS A 165 -41.31 -22.88 22.64
C HIS A 165 -39.85 -23.22 22.33
N ARG A 166 -39.61 -23.74 21.13
CA ARG A 166 -38.26 -23.97 20.59
C ARG A 166 -37.92 -22.83 19.63
N ILE A 167 -37.01 -21.95 20.04
CA ILE A 167 -36.43 -20.92 19.19
C ILE A 167 -35.28 -21.52 18.38
N MET A 168 -35.31 -21.40 17.06
CA MET A 168 -34.27 -21.84 16.15
C MET A 168 -33.71 -20.62 15.40
N LEU A 169 -32.39 -20.52 15.39
CA LEU A 169 -31.66 -19.43 14.75
C LEU A 169 -30.80 -20.02 13.64
N SER A 170 -30.96 -19.50 12.43
CA SER A 170 -30.16 -19.91 11.28
C SER A 170 -29.52 -18.68 10.63
N ARG A 171 -28.26 -18.80 10.21
CA ARG A 171 -27.53 -17.75 9.53
C ARG A 171 -26.50 -18.36 8.58
N ASP A 172 -26.44 -17.81 7.37
CA ASP A 172 -25.49 -18.27 6.35
C ASP A 172 -24.05 -18.28 6.86
N GLY A 173 -23.40 -19.44 6.73
CA GLY A 173 -22.02 -19.67 7.17
C GLY A 173 -21.86 -19.94 8.68
N PHE A 174 -22.94 -20.13 9.42
CA PHE A 174 -22.95 -20.50 10.83
C PHE A 174 -23.78 -21.77 11.06
N GLU A 175 -23.48 -22.47 12.15
CA GLU A 175 -24.26 -23.61 12.61
C GLU A 175 -25.61 -23.14 13.17
N ASP A 176 -26.67 -23.90 12.90
CA ASP A 176 -27.99 -23.62 13.44
C ASP A 176 -27.98 -23.76 14.97
N ALA A 177 -28.55 -22.77 15.67
CA ALA A 177 -28.70 -22.80 17.12
C ALA A 177 -30.16 -23.04 17.50
N SER A 178 -30.40 -23.88 18.52
CA SER A 178 -31.75 -24.16 19.03
C SER A 178 -31.81 -24.00 20.55
N VAL A 179 -32.87 -23.35 21.03
CA VAL A 179 -33.10 -23.05 22.44
C VAL A 179 -34.55 -23.34 22.79
N VAL A 180 -34.76 -24.08 23.87
CA VAL A 180 -36.09 -24.23 24.46
C VAL A 180 -36.25 -23.17 25.54
N VAL A 181 -37.32 -22.39 25.46
CA VAL A 181 -37.67 -21.35 26.42
C VAL A 181 -39.11 -21.58 26.91
N GLU A 182 -39.33 -21.40 28.20
CA GLU A 182 -40.66 -21.43 28.79
C GLU A 182 -41.16 -19.99 28.92
N LEU A 183 -42.28 -19.68 28.27
CA LEU A 183 -42.83 -18.34 28.18
C LEU A 183 -44.07 -18.22 29.06
N VAL A 184 -44.07 -17.22 29.94
CA VAL A 184 -45.18 -16.93 30.85
C VAL A 184 -45.99 -15.76 30.33
N GLN A 185 -47.32 -15.87 30.38
CA GLN A 185 -48.23 -14.81 29.97
C GLN A 185 -47.91 -13.49 30.70
N GLY A 186 -47.90 -12.38 29.96
CA GLY A 186 -47.61 -11.04 30.50
C GLY A 186 -46.14 -10.75 30.78
N HIS A 187 -45.27 -11.77 30.75
CA HIS A 187 -43.85 -11.63 31.01
C HIS A 187 -43.05 -11.49 29.71
N GLU A 188 -41.84 -10.97 29.86
CA GLU A 188 -40.87 -10.83 28.79
C GLU A 188 -39.62 -11.61 29.18
N GLU A 189 -39.28 -12.60 28.35
CA GLU A 189 -38.07 -13.42 28.48
C GLU A 189 -37.00 -12.94 27.49
N SER A 190 -35.75 -13.33 27.73
CA SER A 190 -34.64 -13.00 26.82
C SER A 190 -33.86 -14.24 26.43
N VAL A 191 -33.54 -14.35 25.13
CA VAL A 191 -32.74 -15.43 24.56
C VAL A 191 -31.55 -14.82 23.82
N ASP A 192 -30.36 -14.96 24.42
CA ASP A 192 -29.10 -14.56 23.80
C ASP A 192 -28.33 -15.78 23.31
N ARG A 193 -27.94 -15.82 22.03
CA ARG A 193 -27.15 -16.93 21.47
C ARG A 193 -26.02 -16.49 20.56
N SER A 194 -24.81 -16.94 20.88
CA SER A 194 -23.67 -16.86 19.98
C SER A 194 -23.71 -18.00 18.96
N LEU A 195 -23.60 -17.66 17.68
CA LEU A 195 -23.57 -18.61 16.59
C LEU A 195 -22.14 -19.05 16.29
N VAL A 196 -21.97 -20.35 16.05
CA VAL A 196 -20.66 -20.93 15.72
C VAL A 196 -20.46 -20.84 14.22
N ARG A 197 -19.38 -20.19 13.77
CA ARG A 197 -19.06 -20.08 12.35
C ARG A 197 -18.62 -21.43 11.80
N ILE A 198 -19.20 -21.86 10.69
CA ILE A 198 -18.78 -23.07 9.98
C ILE A 198 -17.47 -22.75 9.26
N VAL A 199 -16.42 -23.48 9.60
CA VAL A 199 -15.08 -23.30 9.02
C VAL A 199 -14.44 -24.65 8.69
N GLY A 200 -13.51 -24.64 7.75
CA GLY A 200 -12.55 -25.72 7.50
C GLY A 200 -11.13 -25.21 7.60
N THR A 201 -10.17 -26.14 7.72
CA THR A 201 -8.75 -25.82 7.78
C THR A 201 -8.09 -26.19 6.44
N LEU A 202 -7.41 -25.24 5.84
CA LEU A 202 -6.58 -25.43 4.66
C LEU A 202 -5.12 -25.52 5.10
N ARG A 203 -4.52 -26.72 5.06
CA ARG A 203 -3.11 -26.93 5.39
C ARG A 203 -2.27 -26.81 4.13
N LEU A 204 -1.47 -25.76 4.06
CA LEU A 204 -0.59 -25.49 2.93
C LEU A 204 0.78 -26.11 3.20
N THR A 205 1.23 -26.95 2.29
CA THR A 205 2.59 -27.50 2.30
C THR A 205 3.39 -26.95 1.12
N SER A 206 4.63 -26.54 1.37
CA SER A 206 5.50 -25.91 0.38
C SER A 206 6.96 -26.30 0.65
N ARG A 207 7.79 -26.30 -0.39
CA ARG A 207 9.26 -26.52 -0.27
C ARG A 207 10.00 -25.31 0.27
N ALA A 208 9.40 -24.13 0.19
CA ALA A 208 9.98 -22.85 0.60
C ALA A 208 8.96 -22.05 1.42
N THR A 209 9.47 -21.15 2.27
CA THR A 209 8.63 -20.22 3.02
C THR A 209 8.25 -19.07 2.10
N ILE A 210 6.96 -18.91 1.78
CA ILE A 210 6.47 -17.92 0.81
C ILE A 210 5.15 -17.30 1.30
N PRO A 211 4.98 -15.96 1.23
CA PRO A 211 3.68 -15.34 1.46
C PRO A 211 2.66 -15.81 0.42
N VAL A 212 1.47 -16.14 0.89
CA VAL A 212 0.36 -16.60 0.06
C VAL A 212 -0.88 -15.75 0.29
N GLN A 213 -1.66 -15.61 -0.77
CA GLN A 213 -2.96 -14.98 -0.81
C GLN A 213 -3.99 -16.02 -1.22
N VAL A 214 -5.13 -16.02 -0.53
CA VAL A 214 -6.25 -16.90 -0.83
C VAL A 214 -7.40 -16.04 -1.35
N ARG A 215 -7.84 -16.34 -2.57
CA ARG A 215 -8.93 -15.63 -3.25
C ARG A 215 -10.10 -16.56 -3.55
N THR A 216 -11.31 -16.04 -3.53
CA THR A 216 -12.50 -16.73 -4.05
C THR A 216 -12.47 -16.79 -5.59
N PRO A 217 -13.35 -17.58 -6.24
CA PRO A 217 -13.33 -17.77 -7.70
C PRO A 217 -13.61 -16.48 -8.52
N ASP A 218 -14.28 -15.50 -7.91
CA ASP A 218 -14.51 -14.14 -8.43
C ASP A 218 -13.29 -13.20 -8.24
N GLY A 219 -12.23 -13.66 -7.58
CA GLY A 219 -10.99 -12.91 -7.38
C GLY A 219 -10.92 -12.10 -6.09
N THR A 220 -11.96 -12.16 -5.23
CA THR A 220 -11.99 -11.44 -3.96
C THR A 220 -10.98 -12.04 -2.98
N LEU A 221 -10.12 -11.21 -2.39
CA LEU A 221 -9.15 -11.64 -1.38
C LEU A 221 -9.85 -11.92 -0.05
N VAL A 222 -9.70 -13.15 0.46
CA VAL A 222 -10.35 -13.58 1.71
C VAL A 222 -9.38 -13.82 2.86
N ALA A 223 -8.12 -14.16 2.55
CA ALA A 223 -7.10 -14.36 3.56
C ALA A 223 -5.69 -14.17 2.98
N GLU A 224 -4.76 -13.82 3.87
CA GLU A 224 -3.32 -13.82 3.61
C GLU A 224 -2.63 -14.69 4.66
N GLY A 225 -1.52 -15.30 4.28
CA GLY A 225 -0.77 -16.18 5.16
C GLY A 225 0.62 -16.48 4.63
N VAL A 226 1.25 -17.48 5.23
CA VAL A 226 2.57 -17.97 4.81
C VAL A 226 2.47 -19.48 4.66
N ALA A 227 3.01 -20.01 3.56
CA ALA A 227 3.16 -21.45 3.37
C ALA A 227 4.61 -21.87 3.66
N PRO A 228 4.87 -23.00 4.33
CA PRO A 228 3.88 -23.91 4.90
C PRO A 228 3.15 -23.33 6.13
N GLY A 229 1.87 -23.66 6.29
CA GLY A 229 1.02 -23.14 7.36
C GLY A 229 -0.46 -23.50 7.18
N ASP A 230 -1.25 -23.30 8.23
CA ASP A 230 -2.68 -23.62 8.25
C ASP A 230 -3.50 -22.31 8.15
N LEU A 231 -4.57 -22.33 7.34
CA LEU A 231 -5.53 -21.22 7.21
C LEU A 231 -6.94 -21.71 7.52
N VAL A 232 -7.67 -20.99 8.38
CA VAL A 232 -9.06 -21.30 8.73
C VAL A 232 -10.00 -20.46 7.90
N LEU A 233 -10.79 -21.11 7.05
CA LEU A 233 -11.62 -20.45 6.04
C LEU A 233 -13.06 -20.99 6.10
N ALA A 234 -14.01 -20.25 5.55
CA ALA A 234 -15.34 -20.79 5.32
C ALA A 234 -15.27 -21.94 4.30
N PRO A 235 -16.23 -22.88 4.29
CA PRO A 235 -16.31 -23.89 3.25
C PRO A 235 -16.50 -23.24 1.87
N GLY A 236 -15.79 -23.76 0.86
CA GLY A 236 -15.85 -23.21 -0.48
C GLY A 236 -14.61 -23.50 -1.31
N ALA A 237 -14.67 -23.14 -2.60
CA ALA A 237 -13.53 -23.21 -3.51
C ALA A 237 -12.72 -21.91 -3.47
N TYR A 238 -11.40 -22.04 -3.41
CA TYR A 238 -10.46 -20.93 -3.35
C TYR A 238 -9.30 -21.14 -4.30
N THR A 239 -8.67 -20.05 -4.73
CA THR A 239 -7.38 -20.05 -5.43
C THR A 239 -6.31 -19.55 -4.47
N VAL A 240 -5.27 -20.36 -4.28
CA VAL A 240 -4.08 -20.02 -3.50
C VAL A 240 -2.97 -19.64 -4.48
N SER A 241 -2.42 -18.44 -4.31
CA SER A 241 -1.25 -17.96 -5.07
C SER A 241 -0.34 -17.15 -4.17
N GLY A 242 0.89 -16.87 -4.61
CA GLY A 242 1.89 -16.20 -3.80
C GLY A 242 3.13 -15.90 -4.61
N ARG A 243 3.85 -14.85 -4.26
CA ARG A 243 5.09 -14.47 -4.95
C ARG A 243 5.94 -13.62 -4.02
N ASP A 244 7.24 -13.87 -4.05
CA ASP A 244 8.28 -13.00 -3.50
C ASP A 244 9.38 -12.76 -4.55
N ASP A 245 10.53 -12.22 -4.13
CA ASP A 245 11.65 -11.90 -5.03
C ASP A 245 12.36 -13.15 -5.58
N THR A 246 12.19 -14.30 -4.93
CA THR A 246 12.91 -15.56 -5.24
C THR A 246 11.98 -16.64 -5.80
N PHE A 247 10.71 -16.65 -5.38
CA PHE A 247 9.79 -17.74 -5.60
C PHE A 247 8.39 -17.24 -6.01
N GLU A 248 7.72 -18.05 -6.83
CA GLU A 248 6.34 -17.85 -7.23
C GLU A 248 5.56 -19.17 -7.03
N VAL A 249 4.39 -19.07 -6.40
CA VAL A 249 3.45 -20.18 -6.26
C VAL A 249 2.58 -20.23 -7.51
N VAL A 250 2.59 -21.37 -8.19
CA VAL A 250 1.63 -21.64 -9.27
C VAL A 250 0.22 -21.65 -8.67
N ALA A 251 -0.65 -20.80 -9.20
CA ALA A 251 -2.02 -20.67 -8.71
C ALA A 251 -2.71 -22.03 -8.64
N THR A 252 -3.13 -22.41 -7.43
CA THR A 252 -3.68 -23.73 -7.13
C THR A 252 -5.08 -23.59 -6.59
N VAL A 253 -6.04 -24.33 -7.15
CA VAL A 253 -7.41 -24.36 -6.63
C VAL A 253 -7.50 -25.36 -5.48
N ALA A 254 -8.12 -24.94 -4.39
CA ALA A 254 -8.36 -25.74 -3.19
C ALA A 254 -9.83 -25.63 -2.77
N THR A 255 -10.44 -26.75 -2.41
CA THR A 255 -11.81 -26.75 -1.86
C THR A 255 -11.75 -27.02 -0.38
N VAL A 256 -12.14 -26.03 0.42
CA VAL A 256 -12.26 -26.16 1.88
C VAL A 256 -13.60 -26.79 2.21
N VAL A 257 -13.58 -27.84 3.01
CA VAL A 257 -14.76 -28.56 3.48
C VAL A 257 -15.01 -28.21 4.95
N ALA A 258 -16.28 -28.09 5.33
CA ALA A 258 -16.68 -27.79 6.71
C ALA A 258 -16.13 -28.83 7.69
N ASN A 259 -15.55 -28.37 8.80
CA ASN A 259 -15.04 -29.18 9.91
C ASN A 259 -13.94 -30.20 9.52
N GLU A 260 -13.32 -30.04 8.34
CA GLU A 260 -12.24 -30.89 7.86
C GLU A 260 -10.93 -30.11 7.70
N THR A 261 -9.81 -30.84 7.69
CA THR A 261 -8.51 -30.32 7.28
C THR A 261 -8.18 -30.82 5.88
N VAL A 262 -7.99 -29.89 4.95
CA VAL A 262 -7.64 -30.16 3.55
C VAL A 262 -6.17 -29.85 3.34
N ASP A 263 -5.38 -30.89 3.07
CA ASP A 263 -3.95 -30.75 2.78
C ASP A 263 -3.75 -30.37 1.30
N VAL A 264 -3.08 -29.25 1.05
CA VAL A 264 -2.73 -28.78 -0.30
C VAL A 264 -1.24 -28.61 -0.43
N ARG A 265 -0.65 -29.27 -1.41
CA ARG A 265 0.77 -29.12 -1.76
C ARG A 265 0.92 -28.06 -2.85
N LEU A 266 1.56 -26.95 -2.50
CA LEU A 266 1.82 -25.85 -3.40
C LEU A 266 3.01 -26.16 -4.32
N SER A 267 2.85 -25.89 -5.61
CA SER A 267 3.92 -25.94 -6.59
C SER A 267 4.65 -24.59 -6.64
N VAL A 268 5.89 -24.57 -6.19
CA VAL A 268 6.71 -23.35 -6.11
C VAL A 268 7.81 -23.38 -7.16
N VAL A 269 7.83 -22.37 -8.03
CA VAL A 269 8.85 -22.16 -9.07
C VAL A 269 9.76 -20.99 -8.69
N ASP A 270 11.00 -21.01 -9.19
CA ASP A 270 11.95 -19.92 -8.95
C ASP A 270 11.61 -18.73 -9.86
N VAL A 271 11.63 -17.52 -9.31
CA VAL A 271 11.52 -16.29 -10.08
C VAL A 271 12.88 -16.03 -10.74
N PRO A 272 12.96 -15.98 -12.07
CA PRO A 272 14.23 -15.71 -12.74
C PRO A 272 14.71 -14.30 -12.40
N VAL A 273 15.95 -14.19 -11.91
CA VAL A 273 16.60 -12.90 -11.69
C VAL A 273 16.68 -12.19 -13.04
N PRO A 274 16.13 -10.97 -13.17
CA PRO A 274 16.23 -10.23 -14.42
C PRO A 274 17.71 -10.01 -14.75
N VAL A 275 18.11 -10.30 -15.98
CA VAL A 275 19.51 -10.13 -16.43
C VAL A 275 19.63 -9.11 -17.56
N GLY A 276 20.82 -8.52 -17.71
CA GLY A 276 21.20 -7.67 -18.83
C GLY A 276 22.62 -7.98 -19.32
N ASP A 277 23.06 -7.31 -20.38
CA ASP A 277 24.39 -7.50 -20.96
C ASP A 277 25.25 -6.23 -20.79
N ALA A 278 26.56 -6.37 -20.75
CA ALA A 278 27.49 -5.24 -20.74
C ALA A 278 28.59 -5.40 -21.79
N THR A 279 28.73 -4.42 -22.68
CA THR A 279 29.88 -4.30 -23.58
C THR A 279 30.88 -3.33 -22.99
N VAL A 280 32.06 -3.83 -22.65
CA VAL A 280 33.15 -3.01 -22.11
C VAL A 280 34.26 -2.91 -23.14
N THR A 281 34.59 -1.69 -23.55
CA THR A 281 35.69 -1.36 -24.45
C THR A 281 36.70 -0.47 -23.73
N ALA A 282 37.95 -0.55 -24.15
CA ALA A 282 39.01 0.33 -23.70
C ALA A 282 39.79 0.87 -24.91
N ASN A 283 40.45 2.01 -24.73
CA ASN A 283 41.39 2.58 -25.71
C ASN A 283 42.65 1.70 -25.94
N THR A 284 42.82 0.63 -25.17
CA THR A 284 43.88 -0.36 -25.26
C THR A 284 43.28 -1.77 -25.31
N ALA A 285 43.88 -2.65 -26.10
CA ALA A 285 43.44 -4.04 -26.21
C ALA A 285 44.10 -4.87 -25.09
N GLY A 286 43.33 -5.75 -24.44
CA GLY A 286 43.87 -6.61 -23.39
C GLY A 286 43.84 -6.02 -21.98
N ALA A 287 43.08 -4.93 -21.75
CA ALA A 287 42.84 -4.44 -20.39
C ALA A 287 41.97 -5.45 -19.60
N LEU A 288 42.42 -5.87 -18.43
CA LEU A 288 41.72 -6.79 -17.54
C LEU A 288 40.44 -6.14 -16.99
N LEU A 289 39.35 -6.88 -17.01
CA LEU A 289 38.05 -6.49 -16.51
C LEU A 289 37.73 -7.27 -15.23
N LEU A 290 37.48 -6.55 -14.14
CA LEU A 290 36.98 -7.12 -12.90
C LEU A 290 35.60 -6.56 -12.60
N LEU A 291 34.61 -7.43 -12.44
CA LEU A 291 33.25 -7.08 -12.03
C LEU A 291 33.03 -7.60 -10.61
N ASP A 292 32.70 -6.70 -9.68
CA ASP A 292 32.57 -6.99 -8.24
C ASP A 292 33.79 -7.70 -7.63
N GLY A 293 34.98 -7.43 -8.21
CA GLY A 293 36.25 -8.04 -7.81
C GLY A 293 36.54 -9.40 -8.44
N VAL A 294 35.65 -9.94 -9.27
CA VAL A 294 35.85 -11.19 -10.03
C VAL A 294 36.31 -10.88 -11.45
N GLU A 295 37.36 -11.55 -11.92
CA GLU A 295 37.86 -11.40 -13.30
C GLU A 295 36.83 -11.94 -14.30
N VAL A 296 36.32 -11.07 -15.19
CA VAL A 296 35.31 -11.43 -16.20
C VAL A 296 35.88 -11.49 -17.62
N GLY A 297 37.11 -11.05 -17.84
CA GLY A 297 37.81 -11.14 -19.14
C GLY A 297 38.68 -9.93 -19.45
N PHE A 298 38.88 -9.66 -20.74
CA PHE A 298 39.73 -8.57 -21.23
C PHE A 298 39.01 -7.70 -22.27
N ALA A 299 39.19 -6.37 -22.22
CA ALA A 299 38.58 -5.45 -23.17
C ALA A 299 39.18 -5.57 -24.60
N PRO A 300 38.36 -5.48 -25.66
CA PRO A 300 36.90 -5.37 -25.64
C PRO A 300 36.21 -6.71 -25.32
N ALA A 301 35.21 -6.70 -24.42
CA ALA A 301 34.44 -7.88 -24.04
C ALA A 301 32.93 -7.61 -23.97
N LEU A 302 32.14 -8.63 -24.29
CA LEU A 302 30.70 -8.72 -24.00
C LEU A 302 30.51 -9.65 -22.80
N VAL A 303 30.02 -9.11 -21.70
CA VAL A 303 29.63 -9.87 -20.50
C VAL A 303 28.12 -10.05 -20.54
N ARG A 304 27.67 -11.31 -20.55
CA ARG A 304 26.25 -11.67 -20.72
C ARG A 304 25.63 -12.14 -19.41
N ASP A 305 24.30 -12.08 -19.36
CA ASP A 305 23.50 -12.63 -18.26
C ASP A 305 23.88 -12.04 -16.88
N LEU A 306 24.26 -10.76 -16.85
CA LEU A 306 24.57 -10.05 -15.61
C LEU A 306 23.29 -9.79 -14.82
N PRO A 307 23.23 -10.11 -13.51
CA PRO A 307 22.10 -9.74 -12.66
C PRO A 307 21.76 -8.26 -12.81
N ALA A 308 20.49 -7.91 -12.93
CA ALA A 308 20.09 -6.51 -12.97
C ALA A 308 20.41 -5.84 -11.61
N GLY A 309 21.00 -4.64 -11.65
CA GLY A 309 21.45 -3.95 -10.45
C GLY A 309 22.71 -3.12 -10.68
N ARG A 310 23.35 -2.71 -9.58
CA ARG A 310 24.61 -1.98 -9.63
C ARG A 310 25.77 -2.93 -9.36
N HIS A 311 26.77 -2.88 -10.23
CA HIS A 311 28.00 -3.64 -10.13
C HIS A 311 29.19 -2.69 -10.08
N ARG A 312 30.27 -3.10 -9.43
CA ARG A 312 31.53 -2.36 -9.41
C ARG A 312 32.43 -2.88 -10.52
N LEU A 313 32.64 -2.06 -11.56
CA LEU A 313 33.51 -2.40 -12.68
C LEU A 313 34.88 -1.75 -12.50
N ARG A 314 35.93 -2.56 -12.55
CA ARG A 314 37.33 -2.12 -12.53
C ARG A 314 38.03 -2.59 -13.80
N ILE A 315 38.73 -1.67 -14.44
CA ILE A 315 39.41 -1.88 -15.73
C ILE A 315 40.88 -1.53 -15.55
N GLU A 316 41.75 -2.51 -15.75
CA GLU A 316 43.18 -2.38 -15.45
C GLU A 316 44.06 -2.82 -16.61
N GLU A 317 45.16 -2.12 -16.83
CA GLU A 317 46.21 -2.57 -17.74
C GLU A 317 47.58 -2.31 -17.12
N PRO A 318 48.54 -3.25 -17.20
CA PRO A 318 49.89 -3.02 -16.73
C PRO A 318 50.51 -1.73 -17.29
N GLY A 319 51.00 -0.85 -16.40
CA GLY A 319 51.61 0.43 -16.78
C GLY A 319 50.64 1.58 -17.01
N ARG A 320 49.34 1.40 -16.73
CA ARG A 320 48.31 2.43 -16.79
C ARG A 320 47.61 2.61 -15.44
N ASP A 321 47.01 3.78 -15.24
CA ASP A 321 46.15 4.02 -14.08
C ASP A 321 44.81 3.28 -14.27
N PRO A 322 44.38 2.44 -13.31
CA PRO A 322 43.13 1.71 -13.45
C PRO A 322 41.93 2.65 -13.39
N TRP A 323 40.85 2.30 -14.10
CA TRP A 323 39.57 2.96 -13.94
C TRP A 323 38.65 2.09 -13.07
N GLU A 324 37.89 2.73 -12.18
CA GLU A 324 36.92 2.06 -11.32
C GLU A 324 35.64 2.89 -11.25
N GLY A 325 34.49 2.24 -11.44
CA GLY A 325 33.20 2.92 -11.42
C GLY A 325 32.00 1.98 -11.24
N GLU A 326 30.83 2.57 -10.97
CA GLU A 326 29.57 1.82 -10.91
C GLU A 326 29.01 1.57 -12.32
N LEU A 327 28.63 0.32 -12.57
CA LEU A 327 27.92 -0.16 -13.75
C LEU A 327 26.48 -0.48 -13.35
N GLU A 328 25.51 0.26 -13.88
CA GLU A 328 24.09 -0.11 -13.79
C GLU A 328 23.73 -1.09 -14.92
N VAL A 329 23.29 -2.29 -14.55
CA VAL A 329 22.78 -3.32 -15.46
C VAL A 329 21.27 -3.29 -15.40
N ARG A 330 20.63 -3.07 -16.56
CA ARG A 330 19.17 -3.01 -16.68
C ARG A 330 18.63 -4.29 -17.31
N PRO A 331 17.47 -4.79 -16.85
CA PRO A 331 16.87 -6.01 -17.40
C PRO A 331 16.66 -5.93 -18.92
N GLY A 332 17.21 -6.88 -19.66
CA GLY A 332 17.06 -7.00 -21.11
C GLY A 332 17.70 -5.87 -21.94
N GLU A 333 18.43 -4.95 -21.30
CA GLU A 333 19.19 -3.91 -21.98
C GLU A 333 20.68 -4.26 -22.03
N GLN A 334 21.39 -3.62 -22.95
CA GLN A 334 22.83 -3.74 -23.04
C GLN A 334 23.47 -2.41 -22.60
N THR A 335 24.42 -2.46 -21.66
CA THR A 335 25.16 -1.28 -21.19
C THR A 335 26.51 -1.22 -21.87
N TRP A 336 26.87 -0.07 -22.46
CA TRP A 336 28.17 0.17 -23.05
C TRP A 336 29.05 0.98 -22.11
N VAL A 337 30.24 0.47 -21.81
CA VAL A 337 31.29 1.18 -21.08
C VAL A 337 32.46 1.37 -22.02
N THR A 338 32.85 2.62 -22.27
CA THR A 338 34.05 2.94 -23.05
C THR A 338 35.06 3.63 -22.14
N ALA A 339 36.11 2.92 -21.79
CA ALA A 339 37.17 3.41 -20.90
C ALA A 339 38.36 3.98 -21.68
N THR A 340 38.92 5.06 -21.16
CA THR A 340 40.16 5.66 -21.62
C THR A 340 41.19 5.57 -20.50
N LEU A 341 42.01 4.52 -20.54
CA LEU A 341 43.11 4.29 -19.61
C LEU A 341 44.32 5.13 -20.02
N ARG A 342 44.84 5.92 -19.08
CA ARG A 342 46.04 6.74 -19.28
C ARG A 342 47.27 6.06 -18.72
N ALA A 343 48.42 6.33 -19.34
CA ALA A 343 49.69 5.80 -18.85
C ALA A 343 49.91 6.28 -17.40
N ALA A 344 50.29 5.36 -16.51
CA ALA A 344 50.58 5.70 -15.13
C ALA A 344 51.75 6.68 -15.13
N GLY A 345 51.48 7.95 -14.80
CA GLY A 345 52.49 8.98 -14.76
C GLY A 345 53.59 8.59 -13.77
N ARG A 346 54.85 8.56 -14.20
CA ARG A 346 55.95 8.65 -13.23
C ARG A 346 55.83 10.03 -12.60
N ARG A 347 55.29 10.11 -11.38
CA ARG A 347 55.20 11.38 -10.60
C ARG A 347 56.53 12.11 -10.66
N ARG A 348 56.69 13.04 -11.60
CA ARG A 348 57.92 13.81 -11.79
C ARG A 348 57.84 14.98 -10.84
N ARG A 349 58.42 14.79 -9.65
CA ARG A 349 58.54 15.84 -8.63
C ARG A 349 59.18 17.09 -9.24
N SER A 350 58.57 18.25 -9.00
CA SER A 350 58.97 19.52 -9.63
C SER A 350 60.45 19.86 -9.37
N PRO A 351 61.28 20.07 -10.42
CA PRO A 351 62.67 20.49 -10.23
C PRO A 351 62.77 21.88 -9.59
N ILE A 352 61.72 22.70 -9.70
CA ILE A 352 61.63 24.03 -9.09
C ILE A 352 61.54 23.91 -7.57
N GLY A 353 60.70 23.01 -7.04
CA GLY A 353 60.56 22.79 -5.59
C GLY A 353 61.86 22.32 -4.94
N ILE A 354 62.58 21.41 -5.62
CA ILE A 354 63.90 20.93 -5.16
C ILE A 354 64.92 22.06 -5.15
N SER A 355 64.97 22.87 -6.22
CA SER A 355 65.94 23.96 -6.35
C SER A 355 65.71 25.06 -5.31
N VAL A 356 64.46 25.48 -5.11
CA VAL A 356 64.09 26.50 -4.12
C VAL A 356 64.35 26.01 -2.70
N GLY A 357 64.01 24.74 -2.41
CA GLY A 357 64.31 24.11 -1.12
C GLY A 357 65.80 24.01 -0.83
N ALA A 358 66.62 23.68 -1.83
CA ALA A 358 68.08 23.60 -1.69
C ALA A 358 68.72 24.96 -1.37
N VAL A 359 68.25 26.05 -1.99
CA VAL A 359 68.71 27.41 -1.68
C VAL A 359 68.31 27.81 -0.25
N GLY A 360 67.10 27.47 0.17
CA GLY A 360 66.64 27.67 1.55
C GLY A 360 67.53 26.95 2.58
N LEU A 361 67.84 25.67 2.31
CA LEU A 361 68.70 24.87 3.17
C LEU A 361 70.13 25.42 3.27
N ALA A 362 70.70 25.91 2.16
CA ALA A 362 72.00 26.56 2.15
C ALA A 362 72.02 27.83 3.04
N GLY A 363 70.93 28.61 3.02
CA GLY A 363 70.75 29.75 3.93
C GLY A 363 70.74 29.35 5.41
N LEU A 364 70.05 28.26 5.75
CA LEU A 364 70.02 27.71 7.11
C LEU A 364 71.38 27.17 7.57
N LEU A 365 72.14 26.54 6.67
CA LEU A 365 73.51 26.08 6.96
C LEU A 365 74.46 27.26 7.19
N ALA A 366 74.35 28.32 6.39
CA ALA A 366 75.13 29.55 6.60
C ALA A 366 74.80 30.21 7.95
N PHE A 367 73.50 30.24 8.34
CA PHE A 367 73.07 30.67 9.67
C PHE A 367 73.70 29.84 10.80
N ALA A 368 73.77 28.52 10.64
CA ALA A 368 74.36 27.63 11.64
C ALA A 368 75.85 27.92 11.91
N VAL A 369 76.56 28.56 10.96
CA VAL A 369 77.95 29.00 11.13
C VAL A 369 78.02 30.42 11.70
N THR A 370 77.21 31.35 11.19
CA THR A 370 77.29 32.78 11.57
C THR A 370 76.72 33.06 12.96
N ALA A 371 75.68 32.34 13.40
CA ALA A 371 75.07 32.55 14.71
C ALA A 371 76.00 32.21 15.90
N PRO A 372 76.74 31.09 15.91
CA PRO A 372 77.77 30.84 16.92
C PRO A 372 78.87 31.90 16.93
N MET A 373 79.28 32.39 15.76
CA MET A 373 80.28 33.46 15.64
C MET A 373 79.77 34.78 16.21
N ALA A 374 78.50 35.13 15.96
CA ALA A 374 77.84 36.29 16.56
C ALA A 374 77.83 36.18 18.09
N ARG A 375 77.47 35.01 18.64
CA ARG A 375 77.49 34.75 20.10
C ARG A 375 78.88 34.85 20.69
N ARG A 376 79.92 34.33 20.01
CA ARG A 376 81.32 34.46 20.45
C ARG A 376 81.74 35.93 20.49
N SER A 377 81.47 36.67 19.42
CA SER A 377 81.78 38.11 19.35
C SER A 377 81.04 38.93 20.41
N HIS A 378 79.83 38.50 20.81
CA HIS A 378 79.09 39.13 21.91
C HIS A 378 79.75 38.87 23.28
N ARG A 379 80.14 37.61 23.55
CA ARG A 379 80.88 37.26 24.79
C ARG A 379 82.23 37.97 24.87
N ASP A 380 82.93 38.11 23.74
CA ASP A 380 84.20 38.84 23.68
C ASP A 380 83.98 40.34 23.99
N PHE A 381 82.88 40.92 23.52
CA PHE A 381 82.50 42.28 23.88
C PHE A 381 82.23 42.42 25.38
N GLU A 382 81.44 41.54 26.00
CA GLU A 382 81.14 41.57 27.44
C GLU A 382 82.41 41.50 28.30
N ARG A 383 83.35 40.64 27.91
CA ARG A 383 84.65 40.50 28.60
C ARG A 383 85.51 41.75 28.47
N LEU A 384 85.57 42.33 27.27
CA LEU A 384 86.47 43.45 26.97
C LEU A 384 85.91 44.80 27.41
N GLN A 385 84.60 44.91 27.64
CA GLN A 385 83.94 46.18 27.96
C GLN A 385 84.48 46.81 29.26
N SER A 386 84.90 46.01 30.25
CA SER A 386 85.47 46.51 31.50
C SER A 386 86.99 46.66 31.49
N SER A 387 87.69 45.96 30.59
CA SER A 387 89.17 45.88 30.60
C SER A 387 89.85 46.67 29.48
N ASP A 388 89.28 46.75 28.28
CA ASP A 388 89.84 47.45 27.11
C ASP A 388 88.71 48.02 26.23
N PRO A 389 88.31 49.29 26.46
CA PRO A 389 87.20 49.92 25.76
C PRO A 389 87.40 50.02 24.24
N SER A 390 88.65 50.14 23.78
CA SER A 390 88.96 50.33 22.36
C SER A 390 88.68 49.07 21.54
N ARG A 391 89.10 47.91 22.05
CA ARG A 391 88.84 46.60 21.41
C ARG A 391 87.38 46.17 21.54
N ALA A 392 86.72 46.54 22.64
CA ALA A 392 85.30 46.28 22.83
C ALA A 392 84.43 46.90 21.72
N VAL A 393 84.71 48.13 21.27
CA VAL A 393 83.96 48.75 20.16
C VAL A 393 84.04 47.92 18.87
N SER A 394 85.23 47.39 18.54
CA SER A 394 85.41 46.57 17.35
C SER A 394 84.68 45.21 17.44
N ALA A 395 84.70 44.57 18.61
CA ALA A 395 83.96 43.33 18.87
C ALA A 395 82.44 43.56 18.81
N ARG A 396 81.96 44.71 19.30
CA ARG A 396 80.55 45.11 19.21
C ARG A 396 80.10 45.33 17.77
N GLN A 397 80.90 46.01 16.96
CA GLN A 397 80.59 46.24 15.54
C GLN A 397 80.53 44.93 14.75
N ARG A 398 81.52 44.04 14.94
CA ARG A 398 81.51 42.70 14.33
C ARG A 398 80.32 41.87 14.80
N GLY A 399 80.04 41.86 16.11
CA GLY A 399 78.90 41.14 16.68
C GLY A 399 77.56 41.62 16.11
N ARG A 400 77.36 42.94 15.98
CA ARG A 400 76.14 43.50 15.36
C ARG A 400 76.00 43.13 13.88
N PHE A 401 77.10 43.15 13.13
CA PHE A 401 77.09 42.74 11.73
C PHE A 401 76.77 41.25 11.58
N LEU A 402 77.41 40.39 12.38
CA LEU A 402 77.17 38.95 12.40
C LEU A 402 75.76 38.59 12.86
N ASN A 403 75.18 39.34 13.81
CA ASN A 403 73.80 39.11 14.25
C ASN A 403 72.80 39.44 13.15
N ARG A 404 72.92 40.63 12.51
CA ARG A 404 72.04 41.02 11.40
C ARG A 404 72.12 40.06 10.21
N THR A 405 73.32 39.61 9.87
CA THR A 405 73.50 38.62 8.79
C THR A 405 72.94 37.26 9.18
N SER A 406 73.10 36.81 10.42
CA SER A 406 72.49 35.57 10.93
C SER A 406 70.96 35.62 10.85
N ASP A 407 70.33 36.69 11.35
CA ASP A 407 68.87 36.83 11.36
C ASP A 407 68.29 36.85 9.95
N THR A 408 68.98 37.53 9.01
CA THR A 408 68.58 37.59 7.61
C THR A 408 68.69 36.21 6.94
N LEU A 409 69.76 35.47 7.20
CA LEU A 409 69.97 34.12 6.67
C LEU A 409 68.95 33.11 7.21
N LEU A 410 68.59 33.20 8.51
CA LEU A 410 67.55 32.35 9.10
C LEU A 410 66.18 32.63 8.46
N GLY A 411 65.80 33.90 8.33
CA GLY A 411 64.51 34.30 7.77
C GLY A 411 64.34 33.86 6.31
N ILE A 412 65.33 34.17 5.46
CA ILE A 412 65.31 33.78 4.04
C ILE A 412 65.40 32.26 3.89
N GLY A 413 66.31 31.63 4.64
CA GLY A 413 66.52 30.18 4.59
C GLY A 413 65.27 29.38 4.96
N ALA A 414 64.62 29.72 6.07
CA ALA A 414 63.40 29.07 6.52
C ALA A 414 62.24 29.26 5.53
N THR A 415 62.05 30.49 5.03
CA THR A 415 60.98 30.82 4.09
C THR A 415 61.14 30.07 2.77
N LEU A 416 62.32 30.09 2.16
CA LEU A 416 62.58 29.38 0.91
C LEU A 416 62.51 27.86 1.07
N THR A 417 62.91 27.32 2.22
CA THR A 417 62.77 25.88 2.49
C THR A 417 61.29 25.50 2.55
N ALA A 418 60.46 26.26 3.28
CA ALA A 418 59.03 26.02 3.38
C ALA A 418 58.34 26.14 2.02
N VAL A 419 58.66 27.17 1.23
CA VAL A 419 58.13 27.34 -0.13
C VAL A 419 58.58 26.19 -1.04
N GLY A 420 59.85 25.78 -0.97
CA GLY A 420 60.37 24.64 -1.74
C GLY A 420 59.64 23.33 -1.42
N VAL A 421 59.36 23.06 -0.14
CA VAL A 421 58.59 21.89 0.29
C VAL A 421 57.14 21.95 -0.20
N THR A 422 56.48 23.10 -0.07
CA THR A 422 55.11 23.27 -0.59
C THR A 422 55.06 23.06 -2.09
N LEU A 423 55.99 23.67 -2.85
CA LEU A 423 56.08 23.50 -4.31
C LEU A 423 56.44 22.07 -4.71
N PHE A 424 57.13 21.32 -3.86
CA PHE A 424 57.45 19.91 -4.08
C PHE A 424 56.21 19.00 -3.99
N PHE A 425 55.20 19.37 -3.21
CA PHE A 425 53.98 18.58 -3.00
C PHE A 425 52.73 19.11 -3.74
N VAL A 426 52.67 20.40 -4.06
CA VAL A 426 51.45 21.05 -4.58
C VAL A 426 51.43 21.17 -6.10
N LEU A 427 52.59 21.25 -6.75
CA LEU A 427 52.64 21.30 -8.22
C LEU A 427 52.61 19.87 -8.79
N ASP A 428 51.41 19.30 -8.88
CA ASP A 428 51.14 18.14 -9.74
C ASP A 428 51.18 18.58 -11.21
N ASP A 429 51.74 17.74 -12.08
CA ASP A 429 51.85 18.02 -13.51
C ASP A 429 50.45 18.04 -14.14
N PRO A 430 50.05 19.06 -14.91
CA PRO A 430 48.72 19.11 -15.56
C PRO A 430 48.44 17.93 -16.52
N ASN A 431 49.44 17.08 -16.81
CA ASN A 431 49.25 15.82 -17.53
C ASN A 431 48.74 14.63 -16.67
N ASP A 432 48.68 14.76 -15.34
CA ASP A 432 48.27 13.70 -14.40
C ASP A 432 46.73 13.61 -14.22
N ALA A 433 45.93 13.77 -15.29
CA ALA A 433 44.49 13.55 -15.18
C ALA A 433 44.17 12.03 -15.10
N PRO A 434 43.25 11.60 -14.23
CA PRO A 434 42.96 10.18 -14.02
C PRO A 434 42.32 9.53 -15.25
N SER A 435 42.42 8.20 -15.34
CA SER A 435 41.65 7.40 -16.30
C SER A 435 40.14 7.67 -16.14
N SER A 436 39.41 7.66 -17.25
CA SER A 436 37.97 7.97 -17.27
C SER A 436 37.19 6.97 -18.13
N ALA A 437 35.89 6.86 -17.92
CA ALA A 437 35.02 6.08 -18.79
C ALA A 437 33.69 6.80 -19.01
N THR A 438 33.09 6.54 -20.17
CA THR A 438 31.73 6.95 -20.51
C THR A 438 30.83 5.72 -20.46
N VAL A 439 29.71 5.83 -19.75
CA VAL A 439 28.68 4.77 -19.67
C VAL A 439 27.46 5.23 -20.46
N SER A 440 26.96 4.39 -21.35
CA SER A 440 25.73 4.65 -22.11
C SER A 440 24.88 3.39 -22.19
N PHE A 441 23.56 3.59 -22.33
CA PHE A 441 22.58 2.50 -22.44
C PHE A 441 22.05 2.47 -23.86
N ARG A 442 21.87 1.26 -24.41
CA ARG A 442 21.10 1.08 -25.64
C ARG A 442 20.13 -0.06 -25.44
N ARG A 443 18.91 0.14 -25.96
CA ARG A 443 18.03 -0.99 -26.22
C ARG A 443 18.59 -1.75 -27.44
N PRO A 444 18.63 -3.08 -27.40
CA PRO A 444 19.05 -3.89 -28.53
C PRO A 444 18.22 -3.62 -29.79
#